data_AF-A0A1V9FRE8-F1
#
_entry.id   AF-A0A1V9FRE8-F1
#
_cell.length_a   1.000
_cell.length_b   1.000
_cell.length_c   1.000
_cell.angle_alpha   90.00
_cell.angle_beta   90.00
_cell.angle_gamma   90.00
#
_symmetry.space_group_name_H-M   'P 1'
#
loop_
_entity.id
_entity.type
_entity.pdbx_description
1 polymer ?
#
loop_
_entity_poly.entity_id
_entity_poly.type
_entity_poly.pdbx_seq_one_letter_code
_entity_poly.pdbx_strand_id
1 'polypeptide(L)'
;MAHPNTALIEGLRSAAAGLENGNYYAWGHHGACNCGHLLQATTKLTKEEIVTYAHTGTGEWTELAQEACAVTNVPVNLLLMKLQQLGLTPTDIHNIEYLEDREVLNRLPGGFRWLKKNVREHVVLYFDTMAAMLEDKLISNIEVNYSELMPQREVTVASELELKINDSFLIPPGPRFPTHSDLSCSSSEWHKTQS
;
A
#
# COMPACT_ATOMS: atom_id res chain seq x y z
N MET A 1 -13.88 2.74 4.96
CA MET A 1 -12.55 2.86 4.35
C MET A 1 -11.57 3.27 5.43
N ALA A 2 -10.51 2.50 5.58
CA ALA A 2 -9.57 2.64 6.68
C ALA A 2 -8.90 4.02 6.70
N HIS A 3 -8.62 4.53 7.89
CA HIS A 3 -7.86 5.75 8.10
C HIS A 3 -6.37 5.47 7.90
N PRO A 4 -5.73 6.00 6.83
CA PRO A 4 -4.33 5.71 6.56
C PRO A 4 -3.43 6.24 7.68
N ASN A 5 -2.57 5.37 8.20
CA ASN A 5 -1.58 5.72 9.21
C ASN A 5 -0.44 4.70 9.18
N THR A 6 0.74 5.08 9.68
CA THR A 6 1.95 4.25 9.63
C THR A 6 1.79 2.94 10.41
N ALA A 7 1.13 2.96 11.57
CA ALA A 7 0.95 1.75 12.39
C ALA A 7 0.11 0.68 11.67
N LEU A 8 -0.96 1.07 10.98
CA LEU A 8 -1.76 0.15 10.17
C LEU A 8 -0.96 -0.41 8.98
N ILE A 9 -0.22 0.45 8.28
CA ILE A 9 0.58 0.08 7.11
C ILE A 9 1.68 -0.93 7.52
N GLU A 10 2.41 -0.64 8.59
CA GLU A 10 3.44 -1.52 9.14
C GLU A 10 2.84 -2.82 9.70
N GLY A 11 1.67 -2.74 10.32
CA GLY A 11 0.93 -3.91 10.80
C GLY A 11 0.56 -4.88 9.69
N LEU A 12 0.02 -4.36 8.57
CA LEU A 12 -0.31 -5.16 7.38
C LEU A 12 0.94 -5.84 6.80
N ARG A 13 2.03 -5.09 6.61
CA ARG A 13 3.31 -5.62 6.09
C ARG A 13 3.92 -6.67 7.02
N SER A 14 3.87 -6.43 8.33
CA SER A 14 4.39 -7.38 9.32
C SER A 14 3.58 -8.67 9.35
N ALA A 15 2.25 -8.57 9.22
CA ALA A 15 1.38 -9.74 9.12
C ALA A 15 1.63 -10.53 7.83
N ALA A 16 1.80 -9.85 6.68
CA ALA A 16 2.16 -10.45 5.40
C ALA A 16 3.50 -11.19 5.49
N ALA A 17 4.55 -10.51 5.97
CA ALA A 17 5.87 -11.11 6.15
C ALA A 17 5.85 -12.31 7.10
N GLY A 18 5.06 -12.26 8.18
CA GLY A 18 4.88 -13.39 9.08
C GLY A 18 4.26 -14.61 8.39
N LEU A 19 3.25 -14.39 7.54
CA LEU A 19 2.63 -15.44 6.74
C LEU A 19 3.61 -16.04 5.72
N GLU A 20 4.36 -15.20 5.01
CA GLU A 20 5.40 -15.64 4.07
C GLU A 20 6.48 -16.49 4.76
N ASN A 21 6.88 -16.10 5.98
CA ASN A 21 7.85 -16.81 6.80
C ASN A 21 7.30 -18.10 7.45
N GLY A 22 6.08 -18.51 7.10
CA GLY A 22 5.54 -19.81 7.47
C GLY A 22 4.70 -19.83 8.74
N ASN A 23 4.22 -18.68 9.22
CA ASN A 23 3.24 -18.66 10.31
C ASN A 23 2.04 -19.57 10.00
N TYR A 24 1.59 -20.30 11.01
CA TYR A 24 0.42 -21.16 10.88
C TYR A 24 -0.78 -20.33 10.47
N TYR A 25 -1.47 -20.75 9.41
CA TYR A 25 -2.59 -20.05 8.81
C TYR A 25 -3.77 -21.01 8.66
N ALA A 26 -4.94 -20.61 9.16
CA ALA A 26 -6.18 -21.34 8.98
C ALA A 26 -7.34 -20.36 9.10
N TRP A 27 -8.08 -20.16 8.00
CA TRP A 27 -9.17 -19.18 7.95
C TRP A 27 -10.25 -19.41 9.04
N GLY A 28 -10.62 -20.66 9.31
CA GLY A 28 -11.59 -21.01 10.37
C GLY A 28 -11.02 -21.03 11.79
N HIS A 29 -9.84 -20.46 12.03
CA HIS A 29 -9.22 -20.38 13.36
C HIS A 29 -9.03 -18.90 13.71
N HIS A 30 -9.82 -18.34 14.63
CA HIS A 30 -9.86 -16.89 14.90
C HIS A 30 -8.51 -16.25 15.19
N GLY A 31 -7.57 -16.97 15.81
CA GLY A 31 -6.21 -16.50 16.06
C GLY A 31 -5.23 -16.63 14.89
N ALA A 32 -5.61 -17.28 13.80
CA ALA A 32 -4.75 -17.61 12.65
C ALA A 32 -5.46 -17.39 11.30
N CYS A 33 -6.58 -16.65 11.30
CA CYS A 33 -7.25 -16.15 10.12
C CYS A 33 -6.66 -14.78 9.72
N ASN A 34 -7.26 -14.10 8.75
CA ASN A 34 -6.74 -12.85 8.22
C ASN A 34 -6.69 -11.75 9.30
N CYS A 35 -7.81 -11.50 9.99
CA CYS A 35 -7.84 -10.53 11.09
C CYS A 35 -6.98 -10.98 12.28
N GLY A 36 -6.92 -12.28 12.55
CA GLY A 36 -6.08 -12.87 13.60
C GLY A 36 -4.60 -12.62 13.38
N HIS A 37 -4.11 -12.70 12.14
CA HIS A 37 -2.73 -12.36 11.82
C HIS A 37 -2.43 -10.87 11.97
N LEU A 38 -3.36 -10.00 11.56
CA LEU A 38 -3.19 -8.56 11.75
C LEU A 38 -3.16 -8.19 13.25
N LEU A 39 -4.00 -8.83 14.07
CA LEU A 39 -3.97 -8.67 15.53
C LEU A 39 -2.64 -9.12 16.13
N GLN A 40 -2.12 -10.29 15.75
CA GLN A 40 -0.80 -10.75 16.22
C GLN A 40 0.31 -9.78 15.84
N ALA A 41 0.26 -9.21 14.63
CA ALA A 41 1.29 -8.29 14.14
C ALA A 41 1.26 -6.91 14.80
N THR A 42 0.09 -6.47 15.29
CA THR A 42 -0.12 -5.10 15.82
C THR A 42 -0.31 -5.05 17.32
N THR A 43 -0.34 -6.21 17.97
CA THR A 43 -0.47 -6.35 19.41
C THR A 43 0.57 -7.32 19.96
N LYS A 44 0.51 -7.61 21.27
CA LYS A 44 1.34 -8.66 21.90
C LYS A 44 0.58 -9.97 22.08
N LEU A 45 -0.61 -10.09 21.48
CA LEU A 45 -1.47 -11.25 21.66
C LEU A 45 -0.98 -12.42 20.79
N THR A 46 -0.91 -13.59 21.39
CA THR A 46 -0.72 -14.87 20.71
C THR A 46 -2.00 -15.34 20.04
N LYS A 47 -1.89 -16.26 19.07
CA LYS A 47 -3.07 -16.87 18.44
C LYS A 47 -3.96 -17.57 19.46
N GLU A 48 -3.40 -18.19 20.49
CA GLU A 48 -4.15 -18.87 21.56
C GLU A 48 -4.95 -17.87 22.43
N GLU A 49 -4.35 -16.73 22.77
CA GLU A 49 -5.05 -15.65 23.48
C GLU A 49 -6.17 -15.05 22.63
N ILE A 50 -5.92 -14.82 21.34
CA ILE A 50 -6.93 -14.32 20.41
C ILE A 50 -8.11 -15.29 20.30
N VAL A 51 -7.86 -16.60 20.16
CA VAL A 51 -8.91 -17.62 20.16
C VAL A 51 -9.70 -17.59 21.45
N THR A 52 -9.02 -17.49 22.60
CA THR A 52 -9.67 -17.43 23.92
C THR A 52 -10.61 -16.23 24.03
N TYR A 53 -10.20 -15.07 23.55
CA TYR A 53 -11.05 -13.89 23.50
C TYR A 53 -12.18 -14.04 22.47
N ALA A 54 -11.92 -14.65 21.33
CA ALA A 54 -12.90 -14.86 20.25
C ALA A 54 -14.05 -15.80 20.64
N HIS A 55 -13.76 -16.84 21.44
CA HIS A 55 -14.77 -17.80 21.93
C HIS A 55 -15.87 -17.20 22.81
N THR A 56 -15.74 -15.93 23.21
CA THR A 56 -16.76 -15.23 23.99
C THR A 56 -17.86 -14.60 23.14
N GLY A 57 -17.81 -14.75 21.82
CA GLY A 57 -18.90 -14.43 20.91
C GLY A 57 -19.27 -15.63 20.02
N THR A 58 -20.41 -15.52 19.37
CA THR A 58 -20.91 -16.51 18.39
C THR A 58 -20.61 -16.02 16.98
N GLY A 59 -19.99 -16.87 16.15
CA GLY A 59 -19.86 -16.60 14.71
C GLY A 59 -18.44 -16.28 14.19
N GLU A 60 -18.35 -16.10 12.87
CA GLU A 60 -17.17 -15.55 12.18
C GLU A 60 -17.02 -14.06 12.50
N TRP A 61 -15.84 -13.45 12.26
CA TRP A 61 -15.58 -12.03 12.57
C TRP A 61 -16.67 -11.05 12.07
N THR A 62 -17.34 -11.36 10.96
CA THR A 62 -18.45 -10.56 10.41
C THR A 62 -19.65 -10.52 11.33
N GLU A 63 -20.04 -11.68 11.87
CA GLU A 63 -21.16 -11.81 12.80
C GLU A 63 -20.78 -11.09 14.10
N LEU A 64 -19.55 -11.30 14.57
CA LEU A 64 -19.00 -10.63 15.76
C LEU A 64 -18.93 -9.09 15.63
N ALA A 65 -18.54 -8.57 14.47
CA ALA A 65 -18.44 -7.13 14.21
C ALA A 65 -19.81 -6.45 14.05
N GLN A 66 -20.83 -7.18 13.59
CA GLN A 66 -22.20 -6.70 13.46
C GLN A 66 -22.98 -6.81 14.78
N GLU A 67 -22.70 -7.82 15.60
CA GLU A 67 -23.42 -8.14 16.84
C GLU A 67 -22.83 -7.47 18.10
N ALA A 68 -21.82 -6.60 17.96
CA ALA A 68 -21.15 -5.94 19.09
C ALA A 68 -22.09 -5.02 19.90
N CYS A 69 -22.93 -5.62 20.74
CA CYS A 69 -23.69 -4.98 21.80
C CYS A 69 -22.81 -4.97 23.06
N ALA A 70 -22.69 -3.81 23.71
CA ALA A 70 -21.73 -3.56 24.79
C ALA A 70 -21.94 -4.39 26.08
N VAL A 71 -22.98 -5.22 26.16
CA VAL A 71 -23.43 -5.86 27.41
C VAL A 71 -23.04 -7.35 27.49
N THR A 72 -22.77 -8.05 26.38
CA THR A 72 -22.62 -9.53 26.39
C THR A 72 -21.24 -10.09 26.01
N ASN A 73 -20.46 -9.46 25.10
CA ASN A 73 -19.24 -10.06 24.51
C ASN A 73 -17.96 -9.22 24.73
N VAL A 74 -17.66 -8.85 25.98
CA VAL A 74 -16.52 -7.97 26.34
C VAL A 74 -15.17 -8.42 25.73
N PRO A 75 -14.81 -9.72 25.71
CA PRO A 75 -13.49 -10.15 25.20
C PRO A 75 -13.35 -10.11 23.67
N VAL A 76 -14.39 -10.44 22.91
CA VAL A 76 -14.40 -10.21 21.44
C VAL A 76 -14.36 -8.72 21.13
N ASN A 77 -15.15 -7.92 21.85
CA ASN A 77 -15.21 -6.48 21.66
C ASN A 77 -13.83 -5.83 21.84
N LEU A 78 -12.99 -6.36 22.75
CA LEU A 78 -11.61 -5.90 22.90
C LEU A 78 -10.81 -6.05 21.61
N LEU A 79 -10.92 -7.19 20.92
CA LEU A 79 -10.21 -7.44 19.66
C LEU A 79 -10.66 -6.49 18.55
N LEU A 80 -11.99 -6.32 18.42
CA LEU A 80 -12.56 -5.36 17.46
C LEU A 80 -12.13 -3.93 17.77
N MET A 81 -12.13 -3.53 19.04
CA MET A 81 -11.64 -2.23 19.47
C MET A 81 -10.17 -2.02 19.12
N LYS A 82 -9.31 -3.05 19.24
CA LYS A 82 -7.90 -2.95 18.83
C LYS A 82 -7.75 -2.71 17.34
N LEU A 83 -8.50 -3.42 16.50
CA LEU A 83 -8.51 -3.21 15.05
C LEU A 83 -9.05 -1.82 14.68
N GLN A 84 -10.10 -1.36 15.38
CA GLN A 84 -10.64 -0.01 15.16
C GLN A 84 -9.69 1.10 15.61
N GLN A 85 -9.00 0.92 16.74
CA GLN A 85 -7.96 1.83 17.22
C GLN A 85 -6.77 1.90 16.25
N LEU A 86 -6.50 0.84 15.50
CA LEU A 86 -5.51 0.82 14.43
C LEU A 86 -5.95 1.66 13.21
N GLY A 87 -7.21 2.07 13.13
CA GLY A 87 -7.76 2.89 12.05
C GLY A 87 -8.68 2.15 11.08
N LEU A 88 -9.05 0.90 11.38
CA LEU A 88 -10.00 0.14 10.57
C LEU A 88 -11.45 0.47 10.93
N THR A 89 -12.32 0.62 9.94
CA THR A 89 -13.77 0.63 10.17
C THR A 89 -14.30 -0.81 10.24
N PRO A 90 -15.52 -1.05 10.77
CA PRO A 90 -16.13 -2.39 10.73
C PRO A 90 -16.18 -3.00 9.33
N THR A 91 -16.42 -2.18 8.30
CA THR A 91 -16.39 -2.62 6.90
C THR A 91 -15.01 -3.06 6.47
N ASP A 92 -13.94 -2.36 6.88
CA ASP A 92 -12.57 -2.74 6.51
C ASP A 92 -12.17 -4.07 7.19
N ILE A 93 -12.60 -4.29 8.44
CA ILE A 93 -12.39 -5.56 9.15
C ILE A 93 -13.06 -6.71 8.39
N HIS A 94 -14.31 -6.53 7.96
CA HIS A 94 -15.00 -7.51 7.10
C HIS A 94 -14.24 -7.76 5.79
N ASN A 95 -13.86 -6.70 5.10
CA ASN A 95 -13.15 -6.80 3.83
C ASN A 95 -11.80 -7.52 3.97
N ILE A 96 -11.06 -7.28 5.06
CA ILE A 96 -9.81 -8.00 5.39
C ILE A 96 -10.08 -9.47 5.63
N GLU A 97 -11.16 -9.81 6.35
CA GLU A 97 -11.48 -11.20 6.63
C GLU A 97 -11.88 -11.99 5.37
N TYR A 98 -12.53 -11.35 4.40
CA TYR A 98 -13.03 -12.01 3.19
C TYR A 98 -12.22 -11.72 1.92
N LEU A 99 -11.24 -10.81 1.99
CA LEU A 99 -10.41 -10.33 0.88
C LEU A 99 -11.25 -9.70 -0.25
N GLU A 100 -12.16 -8.79 0.09
CA GLU A 100 -13.19 -8.32 -0.85
C GLU A 100 -13.27 -6.80 -1.06
N ASP A 101 -12.37 -6.01 -0.47
CA ASP A 101 -12.34 -4.57 -0.75
C ASP A 101 -12.04 -4.31 -2.24
N ARG A 102 -13.02 -3.73 -2.94
CA ARG A 102 -12.88 -3.45 -4.38
C ARG A 102 -11.74 -2.51 -4.71
N GLU A 103 -11.42 -1.54 -3.85
CA GLU A 103 -10.30 -0.63 -4.09
C GLU A 103 -8.97 -1.38 -4.02
N VAL A 104 -8.81 -2.28 -3.05
CA VAL A 104 -7.62 -3.14 -2.94
C VAL A 104 -7.55 -4.10 -4.12
N LEU A 105 -8.66 -4.78 -4.44
CA LEU A 105 -8.70 -5.77 -5.52
C LEU A 105 -8.39 -5.14 -6.90
N ASN A 106 -8.82 -3.91 -7.14
CA ASN A 106 -8.51 -3.19 -8.38
C ASN A 106 -7.02 -2.83 -8.52
N ARG A 107 -6.29 -2.76 -7.41
CA ARG A 107 -4.86 -2.42 -7.37
C ARG A 107 -3.94 -3.64 -7.40
N LEU A 108 -4.50 -4.86 -7.45
CA LEU A 108 -3.70 -6.07 -7.51
C LEU A 108 -2.79 -6.07 -8.76
N PRO A 109 -1.57 -6.63 -8.65
CA PRO A 109 -0.69 -6.80 -9.81
C PRO A 109 -1.38 -7.68 -10.86
N GLY A 110 -1.41 -7.23 -12.11
CA GLY A 110 -2.16 -7.88 -13.19
C GLY A 110 -3.65 -7.50 -13.27
N GLY A 111 -4.10 -6.56 -12.43
CA GLY A 111 -5.47 -6.04 -12.42
C GLY A 111 -6.45 -6.84 -11.56
N PHE A 112 -7.71 -6.40 -11.62
CA PHE A 112 -8.78 -6.92 -10.77
C PHE A 112 -8.98 -8.43 -10.91
N ARG A 113 -9.02 -9.12 -9.77
CA ARG A 113 -9.46 -10.50 -9.64
C ARG A 113 -9.95 -10.76 -8.22
N TRP A 114 -10.77 -11.79 -8.06
CA TRP A 114 -11.16 -12.26 -6.73
C TRP A 114 -10.07 -13.11 -6.10
N LEU A 115 -9.80 -12.84 -4.84
CA LEU A 115 -8.91 -13.62 -4.01
C LEU A 115 -9.70 -14.67 -3.22
N LYS A 116 -8.95 -15.61 -2.64
CA LYS A 116 -9.51 -16.74 -1.88
C LYS A 116 -9.05 -16.56 -0.45
N LYS A 117 -9.98 -16.22 0.45
CA LYS A 117 -9.67 -15.96 1.85
C LYS A 117 -8.92 -17.10 2.52
N ASN A 118 -9.19 -18.35 2.16
CA ASN A 118 -8.52 -19.53 2.71
C ASN A 118 -7.20 -19.93 2.01
N VAL A 119 -6.62 -19.06 1.18
CA VAL A 119 -5.32 -19.27 0.53
C VAL A 119 -4.32 -18.26 1.08
N ARG A 120 -3.28 -18.73 1.76
CA ARG A 120 -2.28 -17.88 2.44
C ARG A 120 -1.67 -16.84 1.50
N GLU A 121 -1.27 -17.27 0.31
CA GLU A 121 -0.60 -16.43 -0.69
C GLU A 121 -1.52 -15.28 -1.16
N HIS A 122 -2.83 -15.51 -1.16
CA HIS A 122 -3.81 -14.48 -1.48
C HIS A 122 -3.96 -13.46 -0.34
N VAL A 123 -3.85 -13.89 0.92
CA VAL A 123 -3.89 -12.99 2.08
C VAL A 123 -2.65 -12.08 2.07
N VAL A 124 -1.46 -12.65 1.88
CA VAL A 124 -0.19 -11.91 1.75
C VAL A 124 -0.31 -10.85 0.66
N LEU A 125 -0.71 -11.27 -0.54
CA LEU A 125 -0.89 -10.36 -1.68
C LEU A 125 -1.88 -9.22 -1.38
N TYR A 126 -3.00 -9.54 -0.72
CA TYR A 126 -3.99 -8.55 -0.34
C TYR A 126 -3.44 -7.55 0.68
N PHE A 127 -2.71 -8.03 1.69
CA PHE A 127 -2.12 -7.18 2.75
C PHE A 127 -1.08 -6.22 2.17
N ASP A 128 -0.18 -6.71 1.32
CA ASP A 128 0.82 -5.85 0.66
C ASP A 128 0.16 -4.81 -0.26
N THR A 129 -0.85 -5.23 -1.02
CA THR A 129 -1.59 -4.32 -1.91
C THR A 129 -2.35 -3.26 -1.12
N MET A 130 -3.00 -3.65 -0.01
CA MET A 130 -3.70 -2.72 0.87
C MET A 130 -2.72 -1.77 1.57
N ALA A 131 -1.57 -2.26 2.04
CA ALA A 131 -0.54 -1.45 2.66
C ALA A 131 0.01 -0.39 1.69
N ALA A 132 0.35 -0.79 0.46
CA ALA A 132 0.80 0.14 -0.58
C ALA A 132 -0.28 1.19 -0.91
N MET A 133 -1.55 0.77 -1.04
CA MET A 133 -2.66 1.70 -1.26
C MET A 133 -2.81 2.73 -0.14
N LEU A 134 -2.71 2.29 1.12
CA LEU A 134 -2.82 3.18 2.27
C LEU A 134 -1.60 4.12 2.36
N GLU A 135 -0.41 3.64 2.00
CA GLU A 135 0.79 4.46 1.92
C GLU A 135 0.66 5.56 0.87
N ASP A 136 0.18 5.25 -0.34
CA ASP A 136 -0.10 6.26 -1.38
C ASP A 136 -1.07 7.34 -0.88
N LYS A 137 -2.14 6.91 -0.19
CA LYS A 137 -3.15 7.81 0.39
C LYS A 137 -2.55 8.68 1.49
N LEU A 138 -1.67 8.12 2.33
CA LEU A 138 -1.01 8.85 3.39
C LEU A 138 -0.07 9.92 2.80
N ILE A 139 0.79 9.54 1.84
CA ILE A 139 1.71 10.45 1.16
C ILE A 139 0.98 11.60 0.47
N SER A 140 -0.14 11.30 -0.19
CA SER A 140 -0.94 12.31 -0.90
C SER A 140 -1.54 13.38 0.02
N ASN A 141 -1.66 13.10 1.32
CA ASN A 141 -2.20 14.02 2.32
C ASN A 141 -1.11 14.78 3.10
N ILE A 142 0.17 14.56 2.81
CA ILE A 142 1.27 15.28 3.45
C ILE A 142 1.51 16.60 2.69
N GLU A 143 1.26 17.71 3.36
CA GLU A 143 1.69 19.04 2.88
C GLU A 143 3.18 19.23 3.21
N VAL A 144 4.02 19.27 2.18
CA VAL A 144 5.46 19.54 2.34
C VAL A 144 5.72 21.03 2.20
N ASN A 145 6.17 21.67 3.28
CA ASN A 145 6.66 23.04 3.20
C ASN A 145 8.09 23.08 2.68
N TYR A 146 8.24 23.14 1.35
CA TYR A 146 9.54 23.20 0.70
C TYR A 146 10.38 24.44 1.09
N SER A 147 9.75 25.51 1.56
CA SER A 147 10.48 26.73 1.94
C SER A 147 11.35 26.56 3.19
N GLU A 148 11.00 25.61 4.07
CA GLU A 148 11.78 25.27 5.26
C GLU A 148 12.90 24.26 4.98
N LEU A 149 12.77 23.50 3.89
CA LEU A 149 13.71 22.43 3.51
C LEU A 149 14.81 22.92 2.56
N MET A 150 14.63 24.09 1.95
CA MET A 150 15.63 24.69 1.07
C MET A 150 16.48 25.69 1.87
N PRO A 151 17.82 25.50 1.95
CA PRO A 151 18.67 26.50 2.56
C PRO A 151 18.53 27.81 1.77
N GLN A 152 18.25 28.90 2.49
CA GLN A 152 18.25 30.26 1.93
C GLN A 152 19.64 30.52 1.38
N ARG A 153 19.78 30.49 0.05
CA ARG A 153 21.02 30.94 -0.59
C ARG A 153 21.06 32.45 -0.38
N GLU A 154 21.90 32.92 0.54
CA GLU A 154 22.21 34.36 0.62
C GLU A 154 22.75 34.79 -0.74
N VAL A 155 21.90 35.45 -1.53
CA VAL A 155 22.33 36.20 -2.69
C VAL A 155 23.01 37.43 -2.13
N THR A 156 24.32 37.34 -1.90
CA THR A 156 25.13 38.53 -1.71
C THR A 156 25.10 39.29 -3.02
N VAL A 157 24.27 40.33 -3.09
CA VAL A 157 24.34 41.33 -4.14
C VAL A 157 25.68 42.04 -3.94
N ALA A 158 26.73 41.52 -4.57
CA ALA A 158 27.91 42.31 -4.81
C ALA A 158 27.45 43.50 -5.67
N SER A 159 27.53 44.68 -5.06
CA SER A 159 27.22 45.97 -5.66
C SER A 159 27.76 46.09 -7.07
N GLU A 160 26.96 46.69 -7.95
CA GLU A 160 27.28 47.13 -9.30
C GLU A 160 28.76 47.38 -9.55
N LEU A 161 29.30 46.68 -10.56
CA LEU A 161 30.35 47.20 -11.42
C LEU A 161 30.10 46.65 -12.83
N GLU A 162 29.72 47.55 -13.73
CA GLU A 162 29.48 47.33 -15.15
C GLU A 162 30.54 46.43 -15.79
N LEU A 163 30.12 45.40 -16.52
CA LEU A 163 30.92 44.80 -17.58
C LEU A 163 30.03 44.50 -18.78
N LYS A 164 29.90 45.55 -19.59
CA LYS A 164 29.71 45.60 -21.04
C LYS A 164 29.16 44.33 -21.69
N ILE A 165 27.93 44.45 -22.17
CA ILE A 165 27.36 43.66 -23.25
C ILE A 165 28.42 43.53 -24.36
N ASN A 166 28.95 42.32 -24.54
CA ASN A 166 29.74 41.99 -25.72
C ASN A 166 28.83 41.19 -26.66
N ASP A 167 28.32 41.90 -27.66
CA ASP A 167 27.39 41.44 -28.67
C ASP A 167 28.12 40.56 -29.71
N SER A 168 28.69 39.43 -29.28
CA SER A 168 29.41 38.51 -30.16
C SER A 168 29.33 37.06 -29.70
N PHE A 169 28.11 36.53 -29.58
CA PHE A 169 27.87 35.10 -29.76
C PHE A 169 26.75 34.93 -30.78
N LEU A 170 27.14 34.94 -32.06
CA LEU A 170 26.38 34.27 -33.10
C LEU A 170 26.25 32.81 -32.67
N ILE A 171 25.07 32.41 -32.22
CA ILE A 171 24.70 31.00 -32.08
C ILE A 171 24.78 30.41 -33.50
N PRO A 172 25.71 29.49 -33.82
CA PRO A 172 25.64 28.79 -35.09
C PRO A 172 24.34 27.99 -35.11
N PRO A 173 23.62 27.91 -36.25
CA PRO A 173 22.40 27.13 -36.32
C PRO A 173 22.71 25.68 -35.94
N GLY A 174 22.01 25.19 -34.92
CA GLY A 174 22.10 23.80 -34.48
C GLY A 174 21.74 22.84 -35.61
N PRO A 175 22.20 21.57 -35.54
CA PRO A 175 21.90 20.58 -36.55
C PRO A 175 20.38 20.41 -36.69
N ARG A 176 19.92 20.46 -37.93
CA ARG A 176 18.51 20.32 -38.31
C ARG A 176 18.06 18.89 -37.97
N PHE A 177 17.08 18.74 -37.08
CA PHE A 177 16.44 17.45 -36.85
C PHE A 177 15.72 17.00 -38.13
N PRO A 178 15.82 15.72 -38.54
CA PRO A 178 15.10 15.22 -39.72
C PRO A 178 13.60 15.36 -39.48
N THR A 179 12.90 15.96 -40.44
CA THR A 179 11.44 15.95 -40.47
C THR A 179 10.94 14.61 -41.01
N HIS A 180 9.68 14.26 -40.68
CA HIS A 180 9.02 12.99 -41.00
C HIS A 180 8.91 12.64 -42.51
N SER A 181 9.53 13.43 -43.39
CA SER A 181 9.62 13.24 -44.85
C SER A 181 10.86 12.47 -45.31
N ASP A 182 11.86 12.25 -44.45
CA ASP A 182 13.16 11.66 -44.85
C ASP A 182 13.22 10.13 -44.67
N LEU A 183 12.12 9.50 -44.24
CA LEU A 183 12.01 8.04 -44.16
C LEU A 183 11.18 7.53 -45.33
N SER A 184 11.83 7.39 -46.49
CA SER A 184 11.29 6.59 -47.59
C SER A 184 12.26 5.45 -47.96
N CYS A 185 11.72 4.23 -47.83
CA CYS A 185 12.14 2.97 -48.44
C CYS A 185 13.52 2.38 -48.12
N SER A 186 13.53 1.22 -47.44
CA SER A 186 13.62 -0.06 -48.18
C SER A 186 13.55 -1.24 -47.21
N SER A 187 12.41 -1.92 -47.23
CA SER A 187 12.25 -3.28 -46.70
C SER A 187 12.75 -4.27 -47.74
N SER A 188 13.93 -4.85 -47.53
CA SER A 188 14.33 -6.09 -48.20
C SER A 188 15.51 -6.77 -47.50
N GLU A 189 15.34 -8.07 -47.26
CA GLU A 189 16.38 -9.10 -47.11
C GLU A 189 17.15 -9.19 -45.78
N TRP A 190 16.69 -10.09 -44.91
CA TRP A 190 17.58 -10.99 -44.18
C TRP A 190 17.05 -12.42 -44.26
N HIS A 191 17.51 -13.14 -45.30
CA HIS A 191 17.44 -14.59 -45.36
C HIS A 191 18.61 -15.21 -44.58
N LYS A 192 18.27 -16.26 -43.82
CA LYS A 192 19.06 -17.47 -43.50
C LYS A 192 20.55 -17.32 -43.18
N THR A 193 20.91 -17.80 -41.98
CA THR A 193 21.95 -18.84 -41.84
C THR A 193 21.71 -19.67 -40.58
N GLN A 194 21.50 -20.97 -40.80
CA GLN A 194 21.74 -22.03 -39.83
C GLN A 194 23.25 -22.27 -39.73
N SER A 195 23.75 -22.53 -38.52
CA SER A 195 24.78 -23.52 -38.18
C SER A 195 24.77 -23.71 -36.67
#